data_AF-A0A6P7YE20-F1
#
_entry.id   AF-A0A6P7YE20-F1
#
_cell.length_a   1.000
_cell.length_b   1.000
_cell.length_c   1.000
_cell.angle_alpha   90.00
_cell.angle_beta   90.00
_cell.angle_gamma   90.00
#
_symmetry.space_group_name_H-M   'P 1'
#
loop_
_entity.id
_entity.type
_entity.pdbx_description
1 polymer ?
#
loop_
_entity_poly.entity_id
_entity_poly.type
_entity_poly.pdbx_seq_one_letter_code
_entity_poly.pdbx_strand_id
1 'polypeptide(L)'
;MPVAVMSENSISFRKLLEQCEDQELEAPGGIATPQVYGRLLALYLLHNDMDNARYLWKRIPPAIRSANSELGGIWSVGQRIWQRDYPGIYTTINAQPWSENIQSIMEALKGVLEQGWQADSATRMVMPKKPECAAVALIPNEQQLARLTDYVAFLEN
;
A
#
# COMPACT_ATOMS: atom_id res chain seq x y z
N MET A 1 4.83 -20.87 12.26
CA MET A 1 4.24 -19.60 12.72
C MET A 1 4.74 -18.49 11.81
N PRO A 2 3.89 -17.82 10.98
CA PRO A 2 4.36 -16.64 10.24
C PRO A 2 3.41 -15.43 10.18
N VAL A 3 2.16 -15.50 10.67
CA VAL A 3 1.17 -14.42 10.43
C VAL A 3 1.42 -13.17 11.28
N ALA A 4 1.99 -13.30 12.49
CA ALA A 4 2.15 -12.18 13.42
C ALA A 4 3.18 -11.13 12.94
N VAL A 5 4.27 -11.55 12.30
CA VAL A 5 5.37 -10.66 11.89
C VAL A 5 4.96 -9.72 10.74
N MET A 6 4.01 -10.13 9.89
CA MET A 6 3.57 -9.30 8.76
C MET A 6 2.57 -8.20 9.19
N SER A 7 1.85 -8.41 10.28
CA SER A 7 0.94 -7.42 10.86
C SER A 7 1.70 -6.21 11.42
N GLU A 8 2.82 -6.44 12.12
CA GLU A 8 3.63 -5.38 12.73
C GLU A 8 4.30 -4.48 11.67
N ASN A 9 4.77 -5.07 10.57
CA ASN A 9 5.30 -4.32 9.44
C ASN A 9 4.23 -3.46 8.76
N SER A 10 2.99 -3.96 8.63
CA SER A 10 1.90 -3.22 7.97
C SER A 10 1.53 -1.92 8.70
N ILE A 11 1.52 -1.94 10.02
CA ILE A 11 1.27 -0.77 10.87
C ILE A 11 2.47 0.20 10.80
N SER A 12 3.69 -0.34 10.73
CA SER A 12 4.92 0.44 10.61
C SER A 12 5.00 1.19 9.27
N PHE A 13 4.62 0.55 8.15
CA PHE A 13 4.63 1.19 6.83
C PHE A 13 3.56 2.28 6.69
N ARG A 14 2.38 2.12 7.32
CA ARG A 14 1.37 3.20 7.36
C ARG A 14 1.87 4.44 8.10
N LYS A 15 2.46 4.26 9.27
CA LYS A 15 3.08 5.37 10.01
C LYS A 15 4.22 6.02 9.22
N LEU A 16 5.01 5.22 8.51
CA LEU A 16 6.08 5.72 7.65
C LEU A 16 5.51 6.54 6.47
N LEU A 17 4.36 6.14 5.91
CA LEU A 17 3.67 6.88 4.87
C LEU A 17 3.23 8.26 5.40
N GLU A 18 2.53 8.30 6.54
CA GLU A 18 2.11 9.55 7.20
C GLU A 18 3.31 10.49 7.43
N GLN A 19 4.42 9.97 7.95
CA GLN A 19 5.64 10.76 8.15
C GLN A 19 6.22 11.31 6.84
N CYS A 20 6.18 10.53 5.77
CA CYS A 20 6.67 10.98 4.47
C CYS A 20 5.73 12.04 3.85
N GLU A 21 4.42 11.96 4.12
CA GLU A 21 3.43 12.96 3.68
C GLU A 21 3.67 14.28 4.41
N ASP A 22 3.87 14.25 5.73
CA ASP A 22 4.20 15.43 6.54
C ASP A 22 5.51 16.08 6.04
N GLN A 23 6.55 15.28 5.78
CA GLN A 23 7.82 15.77 5.22
C GLN A 23 7.67 16.40 3.82
N GLU A 24 6.69 15.95 3.04
CA GLU A 24 6.41 16.51 1.72
C GLU A 24 5.71 17.87 1.82
N LEU A 25 4.79 18.02 2.77
CA LEU A 25 4.06 19.26 3.04
C LEU A 25 4.92 20.33 3.72
N GLU A 26 5.78 19.92 4.64
CA GLU A 26 6.70 20.81 5.37
C GLU A 26 7.96 21.16 4.57
N ALA A 27 8.10 20.63 3.35
CA ALA A 27 9.29 20.80 2.54
C ALA A 27 9.55 22.30 2.23
N PRO A 28 10.78 22.80 2.48
CA PRO A 28 11.11 24.20 2.23
C PRO A 28 10.99 24.50 0.72
N GLY A 29 10.16 25.49 0.37
CA GLY A 29 9.90 25.85 -1.02
C GLY A 29 8.92 24.93 -1.76
N GLY A 30 8.20 24.05 -1.04
CA GLY A 30 7.16 23.19 -1.60
C GLY A 30 7.67 22.07 -2.51
N ILE A 31 8.98 21.80 -2.50
CA ILE A 31 9.62 20.74 -3.27
C ILE A 31 10.42 19.87 -2.30
N ALA A 32 9.96 18.64 -2.11
CA ALA A 32 10.60 17.68 -1.22
C ALA A 32 11.86 17.05 -1.84
N THR A 33 12.62 16.32 -1.02
CA THR A 33 13.81 15.63 -1.50
C THR A 33 13.44 14.42 -2.38
N PRO A 34 14.30 14.05 -3.35
CA PRO A 34 14.04 12.88 -4.22
C PRO A 34 13.83 11.58 -3.43
N GLN A 35 14.48 11.45 -2.27
CA GLN A 35 14.37 10.29 -1.38
C GLN A 35 12.96 10.19 -0.77
N VAL A 36 12.38 11.32 -0.33
CA VAL A 36 11.01 11.36 0.19
C VAL A 36 10.02 10.99 -0.90
N TYR A 37 10.17 11.55 -2.11
CA TYR A 37 9.31 11.18 -3.24
C TYR A 37 9.40 9.69 -3.61
N GLY A 38 10.59 9.09 -3.54
CA GLY A 38 10.77 7.66 -3.81
C GLY A 38 10.07 6.78 -2.78
N ARG A 39 10.23 7.11 -1.49
CA ARG A 39 9.53 6.41 -0.40
C ARG A 39 8.01 6.55 -0.51
N LEU A 40 7.50 7.77 -0.69
CA LEU A 40 6.06 8.03 -0.87
C LEU A 40 5.49 7.21 -2.02
N LEU A 41 6.15 7.25 -3.17
CA LEU A 41 5.67 6.52 -4.34
C LEU A 41 5.64 5.02 -4.10
N ALA A 42 6.70 4.44 -3.51
CA ALA A 42 6.74 3.02 -3.18
C ALA A 42 5.69 2.61 -2.14
N LEU A 43 5.45 3.45 -1.12
CA LEU A 43 4.43 3.21 -0.09
C LEU A 43 3.01 3.28 -0.65
N TYR A 44 2.71 4.23 -1.55
CA TYR A 44 1.41 4.24 -2.24
C TYR A 44 1.18 2.97 -3.05
N LEU A 45 2.20 2.46 -3.75
CA LEU A 45 2.11 1.18 -4.47
C LEU A 45 1.86 0.01 -3.50
N LEU A 46 2.55 -0.03 -2.35
CA LEU A 46 2.35 -1.05 -1.32
C LEU A 46 0.92 -1.06 -0.75
N HIS A 47 0.34 0.12 -0.56
CA HIS A 47 -1.03 0.28 -0.07
C HIS A 47 -2.10 0.14 -1.17
N ASN A 48 -1.68 -0.16 -2.41
CA ASN A 48 -2.57 -0.26 -3.58
C ASN A 48 -3.34 1.05 -3.87
N ASP A 49 -2.76 2.20 -3.50
CA ASP A 49 -3.31 3.53 -3.77
C ASP A 49 -2.72 4.10 -5.06
N MET A 50 -3.23 3.60 -6.17
CA MET A 50 -2.71 3.92 -7.50
C MET A 50 -3.02 5.35 -7.94
N ASP A 51 -4.12 5.92 -7.46
CA ASP A 51 -4.53 7.27 -7.81
C ASP A 51 -3.59 8.29 -7.18
N ASN A 52 -3.30 8.17 -5.87
CA ASN A 52 -2.35 9.04 -5.20
C ASN A 52 -0.92 8.86 -5.74
N ALA A 53 -0.50 7.63 -6.05
CA ALA A 53 0.78 7.39 -6.74
C ALA A 53 0.86 8.15 -8.08
N ARG A 54 -0.21 8.15 -8.87
CA ARG A 54 -0.26 8.86 -10.16
C ARG A 54 -0.28 10.36 -10.00
N TYR A 55 -1.02 10.89 -9.02
CA TYR A 55 -1.06 12.32 -8.74
C TYR A 55 0.29 12.81 -8.21
N LEU A 56 0.94 12.04 -7.34
CA LEU A 56 2.30 12.30 -6.89
C LEU A 56 3.26 12.37 -8.10
N TRP A 57 3.24 11.37 -8.99
CA TRP A 57 4.10 11.35 -10.18
C TRP A 57 3.95 12.57 -11.10
N LYS A 58 2.75 13.14 -11.17
CA LYS A 58 2.47 14.38 -11.92
C LYS A 58 2.98 15.63 -11.21
N ARG A 59 2.98 15.64 -9.87
CA ARG A 59 3.43 16.77 -9.03
C ARG A 59 4.95 16.88 -9.01
N ILE A 60 5.69 15.76 -9.06
CA ILE A 60 7.15 15.77 -8.99
C ILE A 60 7.74 16.56 -10.18
N PRO A 61 8.56 17.60 -9.93
CA PRO A 61 9.19 18.38 -10.98
C PRO A 61 10.01 17.52 -11.97
N PRO A 62 10.00 17.84 -13.28
CA PRO A 62 10.70 17.07 -14.29
C PRO A 62 12.22 17.00 -14.05
N ALA A 63 12.82 18.04 -13.47
CA ALA A 63 14.23 18.05 -13.10
C ALA A 63 14.60 16.92 -12.13
N ILE A 64 13.74 16.66 -11.14
CA ILE A 64 13.96 15.60 -10.14
C ILE A 64 13.77 14.22 -10.76
N ARG A 65 12.73 14.05 -11.61
CA ARG A 65 12.47 12.79 -12.30
C ARG A 65 13.60 12.37 -13.23
N SER A 66 14.22 13.32 -13.93
CA SER A 66 15.34 13.03 -14.83
C SER A 66 16.66 12.82 -14.09
N ALA A 67 16.84 13.44 -12.93
CA ALA A 67 18.06 13.32 -12.12
C ALA A 67 18.14 12.00 -11.34
N ASN A 68 16.99 11.39 -11.01
CA ASN A 68 16.92 10.18 -10.21
C ASN A 68 16.26 9.03 -11.00
N SER A 69 17.09 8.07 -11.46
CA SER A 69 16.63 6.89 -12.20
C SER A 69 15.79 5.93 -11.37
N GLU A 70 15.99 5.91 -10.04
CA GLU A 70 15.24 5.06 -9.11
C GLU A 70 13.75 5.41 -9.16
N LEU A 71 13.40 6.71 -9.11
CA LEU A 71 12.02 7.19 -9.25
C LEU A 71 11.33 6.68 -10.52
N GLY A 72 12.04 6.72 -11.65
CA GLY A 72 11.54 6.21 -12.93
C GLY A 72 11.25 4.72 -12.91
N GLY A 73 12.08 3.93 -12.22
CA GLY A 73 11.82 2.51 -12.07
C GLY A 73 10.68 2.19 -11.10
N ILE A 74 10.54 2.92 -9.98
CA ILE A 74 9.37 2.77 -9.09
C ILE A 74 8.08 3.03 -9.88
N TRP A 75 8.06 4.10 -10.68
CA TRP A 75 6.91 4.40 -11.53
C TRP A 75 6.67 3.33 -12.59
N SER A 76 7.72 2.75 -13.19
CA SER A 76 7.60 1.62 -14.12
C SER A 76 6.91 0.41 -13.47
N VAL A 77 7.24 0.11 -12.21
CA VAL A 77 6.54 -0.93 -11.42
C VAL A 77 5.07 -0.56 -11.25
N GLY A 78 4.78 0.69 -10.88
CA GLY A 78 3.40 1.20 -10.77
C GLY A 78 2.60 1.10 -12.07
N GLN A 79 3.21 1.34 -13.23
CA GLN A 79 2.55 1.17 -14.53
C GLN A 79 2.15 -0.29 -14.79
N ARG A 80 2.99 -1.26 -14.42
CA ARG A 80 2.68 -2.69 -14.54
C ARG A 80 1.56 -3.10 -13.58
N ILE A 81 1.56 -2.57 -12.35
CA ILE A 81 0.46 -2.75 -11.38
C ILE A 81 -0.85 -2.21 -11.96
N TRP A 82 -0.84 -1.00 -12.52
CA TRP A 82 -2.03 -0.39 -13.16
C TRP A 82 -2.59 -1.24 -14.30
N GLN A 83 -1.71 -1.79 -15.14
CA GLN A 83 -2.06 -2.67 -16.25
C GLN A 83 -2.44 -4.09 -15.80
N ARG A 84 -2.29 -4.41 -14.51
CA ARG A 84 -2.46 -5.75 -13.94
C ARG A 84 -1.57 -6.80 -14.60
N ASP A 85 -0.39 -6.39 -15.06
CA ASP A 85 0.62 -7.27 -15.66
C ASP A 85 1.52 -7.86 -14.57
N TYR A 86 1.01 -8.86 -13.83
CA TYR A 86 1.72 -9.45 -12.70
C TYR A 86 3.10 -10.01 -13.02
N PRO A 87 3.31 -10.76 -14.12
CA PRO A 87 4.66 -11.20 -14.50
C PRO A 87 5.61 -10.02 -14.77
N GLY A 88 5.09 -8.97 -15.41
CA GLY A 88 5.86 -7.74 -15.66
C GLY A 88 6.24 -7.00 -14.37
N ILE A 89 5.42 -7.05 -13.32
CA ILE A 89 5.72 -6.45 -12.01
C ILE A 89 6.97 -7.08 -11.40
N TYR A 90 7.05 -8.40 -11.30
CA TYR A 90 8.24 -9.06 -10.74
C TYR A 90 9.50 -8.80 -11.58
N THR A 91 9.34 -8.76 -12.90
CA THR A 91 10.45 -8.46 -13.82
C THR A 91 10.97 -7.04 -13.60
N THR A 92 10.08 -6.06 -13.47
CA THR A 92 10.45 -4.65 -13.25
C THR A 92 11.01 -4.39 -11.86
N ILE A 93 10.50 -5.04 -10.81
CA ILE A 93 11.07 -4.93 -9.46
C ILE A 93 12.50 -5.48 -9.41
N ASN A 94 12.81 -6.54 -10.17
CA ASN A 94 14.15 -7.14 -10.22
C ASN A 94 15.09 -6.49 -11.24
N ALA A 95 14.62 -5.52 -12.03
CA ALA A 95 15.41 -4.96 -13.13
C ALA A 95 16.54 -4.01 -12.66
N GLN A 96 16.44 -3.44 -11.47
CA GLN A 96 17.47 -2.54 -10.92
C GLN A 96 17.63 -2.71 -9.40
N PRO A 97 18.82 -2.44 -8.84
CA PRO A 97 19.01 -2.40 -7.40
C PRO A 97 18.32 -1.17 -6.80
N TRP A 98 17.62 -1.37 -5.68
CA TRP A 98 16.99 -0.29 -4.92
C TRP A 98 17.91 0.16 -3.77
N SER A 99 17.80 1.42 -3.38
CA SER A 99 18.42 1.91 -2.16
C SER A 99 17.82 1.18 -0.94
N GLU A 100 18.59 1.05 0.14
CA GLU A 100 18.17 0.31 1.36
C GLU A 100 16.79 0.74 1.88
N ASN A 101 16.49 2.03 1.78
CA ASN A 101 15.22 2.60 2.20
C ASN A 101 14.02 2.16 1.36
N ILE A 102 14.21 1.93 0.06
CA ILE A 102 13.16 1.52 -0.88
C ILE A 102 13.11 -0.01 -1.00
N GLN A 103 14.24 -0.67 -0.85
CA GLN A 103 14.38 -2.13 -0.90
C GLN A 103 13.41 -2.82 0.06
N SER A 104 13.35 -2.38 1.32
CA SER A 104 12.44 -2.94 2.33
C SER A 104 10.96 -2.83 1.94
N ILE A 105 10.56 -1.71 1.31
CA ILE A 105 9.20 -1.46 0.84
C ILE A 105 8.89 -2.32 -0.39
N MET A 106 9.85 -2.45 -1.32
CA MET A 106 9.70 -3.29 -2.52
C MET A 106 9.62 -4.78 -2.20
N GLU A 107 10.34 -5.25 -1.19
CA GLU A 107 10.22 -6.62 -0.69
C GLU A 107 8.86 -6.87 -0.03
N ALA A 108 8.37 -5.91 0.76
CA ALA A 108 7.01 -5.98 1.29
C ALA A 108 5.96 -6.01 0.17
N LEU A 109 6.15 -5.19 -0.88
CA LEU A 109 5.27 -5.15 -2.05
C LEU A 109 5.22 -6.50 -2.77
N LYS A 110 6.38 -7.14 -2.99
CA LYS A 110 6.44 -8.51 -3.52
C LYS A 110 5.67 -9.49 -2.65
N GLY A 111 5.87 -9.46 -1.32
CA GLY A 111 5.17 -10.35 -0.40
C GLY A 111 3.64 -10.20 -0.45
N VAL A 112 3.14 -8.96 -0.56
CA VAL A 112 1.71 -8.68 -0.72
C VAL A 112 1.18 -9.20 -2.07
N LEU A 113 1.94 -9.01 -3.14
CA LEU A 113 1.60 -9.52 -4.47
C LEU A 113 1.60 -11.07 -4.53
N GLU A 114 2.43 -11.74 -3.74
CA GLU A 114 2.40 -13.20 -3.64
C GLU A 114 1.19 -13.70 -2.83
N GLN A 115 0.78 -12.97 -1.79
CA GLN A 115 -0.35 -13.34 -0.94
C GLN A 115 -1.71 -13.10 -1.58
N GLY A 116 -1.84 -12.03 -2.38
CA GLY A 116 -3.06 -11.71 -3.11
C GLY A 116 -3.32 -12.65 -4.30
N TRP A 117 -2.32 -13.41 -4.75
CA TRP A 117 -2.36 -14.22 -5.96
C TRP A 117 -1.87 -15.64 -5.69
N GLN A 118 -2.68 -16.45 -5.00
CA GLN A 118 -2.45 -17.89 -4.99
C GLN A 118 -3.00 -18.51 -6.28
N ALA A 119 -2.13 -18.59 -7.30
CA ALA A 119 -2.34 -19.47 -8.44
C ALA A 119 -1.78 -20.85 -8.09
N ASP A 120 -2.64 -21.86 -8.02
CA ASP A 120 -2.20 -23.23 -7.79
C ASP A 120 -1.49 -23.76 -9.06
N SER A 121 -0.23 -24.16 -8.91
CA SER A 121 0.63 -24.57 -10.04
C SER A 121 0.24 -25.92 -10.65
N ALA A 122 -0.52 -26.76 -9.94
CA ALA A 122 -0.98 -28.05 -10.45
C ALA A 122 -2.26 -27.93 -11.28
N THR A 123 -3.11 -26.94 -10.97
CA THR A 123 -4.43 -26.79 -11.60
C THR A 123 -4.55 -25.62 -12.56
N ARG A 124 -3.54 -24.73 -12.63
CA ARG A 124 -3.59 -23.46 -13.41
C ARG A 124 -4.84 -22.63 -13.10
N MET A 125 -5.42 -22.79 -11.91
CA MET A 125 -6.59 -22.04 -11.48
C MET A 125 -6.21 -21.07 -10.37
N VAL A 126 -6.66 -19.83 -10.50
CA VAL A 126 -6.58 -18.84 -9.41
C VAL A 126 -7.82 -19.07 -8.55
N MET A 127 -7.65 -19.68 -7.38
CA MET A 127 -8.72 -19.73 -6.39
C MET A 127 -8.67 -18.45 -5.56
N PRO A 128 -9.70 -17.58 -5.62
CA PRO A 128 -9.78 -16.47 -4.69
C PRO A 128 -9.81 -17.05 -3.28
N LYS A 129 -8.79 -16.76 -2.47
CA LYS A 129 -8.96 -16.90 -1.03
C LYS A 129 -10.00 -15.88 -0.65
N LYS A 130 -11.25 -16.33 -0.49
CA LYS A 130 -12.29 -15.57 0.17
C LYS A 130 -11.61 -14.97 1.42
N PRO A 131 -11.49 -13.63 1.55
CA PRO A 131 -11.06 -13.06 2.82
C PRO A 131 -11.92 -13.74 3.86
N GLU A 132 -11.29 -14.35 4.87
CA GLU A 132 -12.01 -15.06 5.91
C GLU A 132 -13.18 -14.18 6.29
N CYS A 133 -14.38 -14.64 5.93
CA CYS A 133 -15.59 -13.84 5.95
C CYS A 133 -15.63 -13.38 7.39
N ALA A 134 -15.30 -12.11 7.68
CA ALA A 134 -15.22 -11.62 9.04
C ALA A 134 -16.57 -12.02 9.61
N ALA A 135 -16.56 -13.03 10.48
CA ALA A 135 -17.79 -13.57 11.03
C ALA A 135 -18.46 -12.32 11.56
N VAL A 136 -19.62 -11.96 11.00
CA VAL A 136 -20.36 -10.76 11.40
C VAL A 136 -20.28 -10.79 12.90
N ALA A 137 -19.49 -9.88 13.49
CA ALA A 137 -19.18 -9.96 14.91
C ALA A 137 -20.55 -9.96 15.55
N LEU A 138 -20.96 -11.11 16.09
CA LEU A 138 -22.26 -11.26 16.73
C LEU A 138 -22.16 -10.26 17.87
N ILE A 139 -22.77 -9.09 17.66
CA ILE A 139 -22.70 -8.00 18.62
C ILE A 139 -23.17 -8.65 19.92
N PRO A 140 -22.35 -8.71 20.98
CA PRO A 140 -22.75 -9.33 22.22
C PRO A 140 -24.08 -8.72 22.67
N ASN A 141 -25.02 -9.53 23.17
CA ASN A 141 -26.40 -9.09 23.44
C ASN A 141 -26.47 -7.77 24.24
N GLU A 142 -25.54 -7.55 25.17
CA GLU A 142 -25.44 -6.29 25.95
C GLU A 142 -25.15 -5.06 25.08
N GLN A 143 -24.26 -5.17 24.10
CA GLN A 143 -23.98 -4.07 23.16
C GLN A 143 -25.17 -3.81 22.23
N GLN A 144 -25.96 -4.84 21.90
CA GLN A 144 -27.21 -4.65 21.15
C GLN A 144 -28.24 -3.91 22.01
N LEU A 145 -28.40 -4.30 23.28
CA LEU A 145 -29.30 -3.65 24.24
C LEU A 145 -28.91 -2.19 24.49
N ALA A 146 -27.63 -1.88 24.64
CA ALA A 146 -27.14 -0.51 24.78
C ALA A 146 -27.53 0.35 23.57
N ARG A 147 -27.28 -0.15 22.35
CA ARG A 147 -27.67 0.55 21.11
C ARG A 147 -29.18 0.73 20.97
N LEU A 148 -29.97 -0.27 21.37
CA LEU A 148 -31.43 -0.15 21.37
C LEU A 148 -31.90 0.90 22.39
N THR A 149 -31.26 0.96 23.55
CA THR A 149 -31.55 1.96 24.60
C THR A 149 -31.24 3.37 24.10
N ASP A 150 -30.09 3.58 23.45
CA ASP A 150 -29.73 4.87 22.84
C ASP A 150 -30.73 5.29 21.75
N TYR A 151 -31.20 4.34 20.92
CA TYR A 151 -32.20 4.60 19.90
C TYR A 151 -33.56 5.02 20.47
N VAL A 152 -34.01 4.36 21.54
CA VAL A 152 -35.26 4.71 22.22
C VAL A 152 -35.15 6.10 22.84
N ALA A 153 -34.06 6.38 23.55
CA ALA A 153 -33.82 7.70 24.17
C ALA A 153 -33.75 8.85 23.14
N PHE A 154 -33.26 8.58 21.92
CA PHE A 154 -33.25 9.54 20.82
C PHE A 154 -34.65 9.81 20.23
N LEU A 155 -35.53 8.81 20.18
CA LEU A 155 -36.88 8.94 19.61
C LEU A 155 -37.91 9.45 20.63
N GLU A 156 -37.64 9.31 21.92
CA GLU A 156 -38.51 9.79 23.00
C GLU A 156 -38.30 11.28 23.36
N ASN A 157 -37.28 11.94 22.81
CA ASN A 157 -37.07 13.40 22.88
C ASN A 157 -37.37 14.06 21.53
#